data_AF-A0A0K9XBQ5-F1
#
_entry.id   AF-A0A0K9XBQ5-F1
#
_cell.length_a   1.000
_cell.length_b   1.000
_cell.length_c   1.000
_cell.angle_alpha   90.00
_cell.angle_beta   90.00
_cell.angle_gamma   90.00
#
_symmetry.space_group_name_H-M   'P 1'
#
loop_
_entity.id
_entity.type
_entity.pdbx_description
1 polymer ?
#
loop_
_entity_poly.entity_id
_entity_poly.type
_entity_poly.pdbx_seq_one_letter_code
_entity_poly.pdbx_strand_id
1 'polypeptide(L)'
;MLQIQIGAERAADPDDGLGRTVLGWRPGMSEDDAWHAGRGVWKFNADRALSQDEVQIINTEGTVLAVARITGISKHGDRYALEGDLLRGDPRVGRPTPSPHLSRNPVTYI
;
A
#
# COMPACT_ATOMS: atom_id res chain seq x y z
N MET A 1 10.70 6.79 4.57
CA MET A 1 9.39 6.57 3.93
C MET A 1 9.37 5.23 3.20
N LEU A 2 8.37 4.40 3.50
CA LEU A 2 8.05 3.16 2.80
C LEU A 2 7.22 3.47 1.53
N GLN A 3 7.40 2.71 0.46
CA GLN A 3 6.55 2.78 -0.72
C GLN A 3 5.94 1.42 -1.01
N ILE A 4 4.63 1.39 -1.21
CA ILE A 4 3.88 0.19 -1.61
C ILE A 4 3.26 0.46 -2.96
N GLN A 5 3.63 -0.37 -3.94
CA GLN A 5 3.08 -0.30 -5.27
C GLN A 5 1.90 -1.26 -5.37
N ILE A 6 0.75 -0.75 -5.82
CA ILE A 6 -0.42 -1.57 -6.11
C ILE A 6 -0.70 -1.58 -7.61
N GLY A 7 -1.08 -2.76 -8.12
CA GLY A 7 -1.48 -2.97 -9.50
C GLY A 7 -2.87 -2.43 -9.80
N ALA A 8 -3.29 -2.55 -11.06
CA ALA A 8 -4.66 -2.26 -11.47
C ALA A 8 -5.66 -3.14 -10.70
N GLU A 9 -6.88 -2.61 -10.51
CA GLU A 9 -7.98 -3.30 -9.88
C GLU A 9 -8.25 -4.64 -10.57
N ARG A 10 -8.29 -5.71 -9.79
CA ARG A 10 -8.61 -7.06 -10.24
C ARG A 10 -9.33 -7.84 -9.15
N ALA A 11 -10.09 -8.86 -9.56
CA ALA A 11 -10.72 -9.77 -8.61
C ALA A 11 -9.64 -10.43 -7.73
N ALA A 12 -9.92 -10.51 -6.44
CA ALA A 12 -9.09 -11.30 -5.53
C ALA A 12 -9.24 -12.78 -5.85
N ASP A 13 -8.21 -13.58 -5.58
CA ASP A 13 -8.33 -15.02 -5.68
C ASP A 13 -9.35 -15.56 -4.66
N PRO A 14 -10.06 -16.66 -4.97
CA PRO A 14 -11.05 -17.25 -4.07
C PRO A 14 -10.49 -17.64 -2.68
N ASP A 15 -9.17 -17.87 -2.59
CA ASP A 15 -8.42 -18.22 -1.38
C ASP A 15 -7.67 -17.02 -0.74
N ASP A 16 -8.06 -15.77 -1.03
CA ASP A 16 -7.46 -14.62 -0.37
C ASP A 16 -7.77 -14.67 1.14
N GLY A 17 -6.74 -14.95 1.95
CA GLY A 17 -6.84 -15.12 3.42
C GLY A 17 -7.32 -13.89 4.20
N LEU A 18 -7.75 -12.83 3.52
CA LEU A 18 -8.40 -11.64 4.07
C LEU A 18 -9.88 -11.49 3.66
N GLY A 19 -10.43 -12.41 2.86
CA GLY A 19 -11.82 -12.37 2.39
C GLY A 19 -12.12 -11.18 1.47
N ARG A 20 -11.10 -10.61 0.81
CA ARG A 20 -11.29 -9.50 -0.12
C ARG A 20 -11.89 -10.01 -1.41
N THR A 21 -12.77 -9.23 -2.03
CA THR A 21 -13.35 -9.54 -3.35
C THR A 21 -12.58 -8.87 -4.49
N VAL A 22 -11.87 -7.77 -4.19
CA VAL A 22 -11.17 -6.94 -5.16
C VAL A 22 -9.85 -6.45 -4.57
N LEU A 23 -8.81 -6.39 -5.40
CA LEU A 23 -7.46 -5.95 -5.06
C LEU A 23 -6.96 -4.93 -6.08
N GLY A 24 -6.10 -4.00 -5.64
CA GLY A 24 -5.45 -3.05 -6.53
C GLY A 24 -6.15 -1.69 -6.56
N TRP A 25 -5.86 -0.93 -7.62
CA TRP A 25 -6.29 0.46 -7.79
C TRP A 25 -7.07 0.68 -9.08
N ARG A 26 -8.08 1.55 -9.03
CA ARG A 26 -8.81 2.04 -10.20
C ARG A 26 -8.85 3.57 -10.27
N PRO A 27 -9.00 4.17 -11.46
CA PRO A 27 -9.24 5.60 -11.60
C PRO A 27 -10.45 6.06 -10.79
N GLY A 28 -10.31 7.20 -10.10
CA GLY A 28 -11.36 7.78 -9.26
C GLY A 28 -11.53 7.13 -7.88
N MET A 29 -10.63 6.22 -7.50
CA MET A 29 -10.54 5.67 -6.15
C MET A 29 -10.16 6.78 -5.15
N SER A 30 -10.82 6.78 -3.98
CA SER A 30 -10.50 7.74 -2.92
C SER A 30 -9.18 7.38 -2.23
N GLU A 31 -8.59 8.32 -1.49
CA GLU A 31 -7.41 8.07 -0.67
C GLU A 31 -7.65 6.95 0.36
N ASP A 32 -8.87 6.87 0.91
CA ASP A 32 -9.28 5.79 1.79
C ASP A 32 -9.25 4.45 1.12
N ASP A 33 -9.86 4.35 -0.05
CA ASP A 33 -9.93 3.10 -0.79
C ASP A 33 -8.52 2.65 -1.21
N ALA A 34 -7.68 3.59 -1.64
CA ALA A 34 -6.28 3.32 -1.96
C ALA A 34 -5.47 2.89 -0.73
N TRP A 35 -5.72 3.51 0.43
CA TRP A 35 -5.13 3.09 1.69
C TRP A 35 -5.60 1.70 2.12
N HIS A 36 -6.89 1.41 2.02
CA HIS A 36 -7.44 0.08 2.35
C HIS A 36 -6.89 -1.00 1.41
N ALA A 37 -6.77 -0.71 0.11
CA ALA A 37 -6.16 -1.60 -0.86
C ALA A 37 -4.66 -1.79 -0.58
N GLY A 38 -3.95 -0.71 -0.21
CA GLY A 38 -2.52 -0.68 0.06
C GLY A 38 -2.09 -1.19 1.43
N ARG A 39 -2.94 -1.13 2.46
CA ARG A 39 -2.65 -1.59 3.83
C ARG A 39 -2.85 -3.10 4.05
N GLY A 40 -3.19 -3.83 2.99
CA GLY A 40 -3.49 -5.26 3.03
C GLY A 40 -2.38 -6.13 3.63
N VAL A 41 -2.58 -7.45 3.59
CA VAL A 41 -1.65 -8.40 4.20
C VAL A 41 -0.56 -8.78 3.19
N TRP A 42 0.65 -8.35 3.49
CA TRP A 42 1.81 -8.39 2.59
C TRP A 42 2.96 -9.20 3.18
N LYS A 43 3.78 -9.80 2.31
CA LYS A 43 5.12 -10.28 2.69
C LYS A 43 6.11 -9.13 2.59
N PHE A 44 6.25 -8.35 3.66
CA PHE A 44 7.34 -7.38 3.79
C PHE A 44 8.17 -7.67 5.05
N ASN A 45 9.38 -7.11 5.09
CA ASN A 45 10.22 -7.14 6.27
C ASN A 45 9.63 -6.18 7.32
N ALA A 46 9.07 -6.75 8.39
CA ALA A 46 8.43 -6.06 9.51
C ALA A 46 9.31 -4.98 10.13
N ASP A 47 10.58 -5.31 10.43
CA ASP A 47 11.55 -4.37 11.02
C ASP A 47 11.82 -3.19 10.08
N ARG A 48 11.92 -3.45 8.78
CA ARG A 48 12.09 -2.39 7.78
C ARG A 48 10.86 -1.48 7.73
N ALA A 49 9.65 -2.02 7.78
CA ALA A 49 8.44 -1.21 7.79
C ALA A 49 8.35 -0.33 9.04
N LEU A 50 8.62 -0.89 10.23
CA LEU A 50 8.61 -0.16 11.50
C LEU A 50 9.73 0.90 11.60
N SER A 51 10.81 0.76 10.82
CA SER A 51 11.86 1.79 10.75
C SER A 51 11.47 3.05 9.95
N GLN A 52 10.29 3.07 9.34
CA GLN A 52 9.82 4.20 8.52
C GLN A 52 8.69 4.94 9.24
N ASP A 53 8.71 6.27 9.20
CA ASP A 53 7.63 7.09 9.80
C ASP A 53 6.38 7.18 8.92
N GLU A 54 6.55 7.15 7.59
CA GLU A 54 5.49 7.32 6.61
C GLU A 54 5.52 6.20 5.57
N VAL A 55 4.34 5.83 5.07
CA VAL A 55 4.13 4.96 3.92
C VAL A 55 3.36 5.70 2.83
N GLN A 56 3.75 5.44 1.59
CA GLN A 56 3.12 5.99 0.41
C GLN A 56 2.61 4.84 -0.47
N ILE A 57 1.33 4.88 -0.81
CA ILE A 57 0.73 3.95 -1.78
C ILE A 57 0.86 4.58 -3.16
N ILE A 58 1.43 3.84 -4.11
CA ILE A 58 1.63 4.28 -5.49
C ILE A 58 1.02 3.27 -6.48
N ASN A 59 0.58 3.75 -7.64
CA ASN A 59 0.19 2.86 -8.73
C ASN A 59 1.42 2.36 -9.51
N THR A 60 1.19 1.50 -10.51
CA THR A 60 2.24 0.99 -11.41
C THR A 60 2.98 2.07 -12.20
N GLU A 61 2.36 3.24 -12.36
CA GLU A 61 2.92 4.39 -13.07
C GLU A 61 3.71 5.33 -12.14
N GLY A 62 3.74 5.04 -10.83
CA GLY A 62 4.45 5.85 -9.83
C GLY A 62 3.66 7.05 -9.30
N THR A 63 2.37 7.15 -9.60
CA THR A 63 1.47 8.17 -9.06
C THR A 63 1.10 7.84 -7.63
N VAL A 64 1.20 8.83 -6.74
CA VAL A 64 0.79 8.70 -5.33
C VAL A 64 -0.72 8.63 -5.24
N LEU A 65 -1.22 7.59 -4.57
CA LEU A 65 -2.64 7.36 -4.36
C LEU A 65 -3.08 7.70 -2.93
N ALA A 66 -2.20 7.44 -1.96
CA ALA A 66 -2.44 7.73 -0.56
C ALA A 66 -1.10 7.87 0.18
N VAL A 67 -1.09 8.65 1.26
CA VAL A 67 0.03 8.74 2.19
C VAL A 67 -0.49 8.50 3.60
N ALA A 68 0.18 7.67 4.38
CA ALA A 68 -0.20 7.41 5.76
C ALA A 68 1.03 7.45 6.68
N ARG A 69 0.82 7.84 7.93
CA ARG A 69 1.82 7.69 8.99
C ARG A 69 1.77 6.26 9.51
N ILE A 70 2.91 5.59 9.60
CA ILE A 70 2.98 4.23 10.13
C ILE A 70 2.85 4.31 11.65
N THR A 71 1.87 3.61 12.22
CA THR A 71 1.67 3.49 13.67
C THR A 71 2.00 2.09 14.18
N GLY A 72 2.02 1.10 13.29
CA GLY A 72 2.41 -0.26 13.62
C GLY A 72 2.27 -1.24 12.46
N ILE A 73 2.38 -2.52 12.79
CA ILE A 73 2.13 -3.63 11.88
C ILE A 73 1.37 -4.73 12.62
N SER A 74 0.43 -5.38 11.95
CA SER A 74 -0.36 -6.49 12.47
C SER A 74 0.03 -7.78 11.75
N LYS A 75 0.35 -8.85 12.47
CA LYS A 75 0.74 -10.13 11.87
C LYS A 75 -0.48 -10.99 11.56
N HIS A 76 -0.61 -11.43 10.32
CA HIS A 76 -1.64 -12.33 9.83
C HIS A 76 -0.98 -13.56 9.19
N GLY A 77 -0.75 -14.60 9.99
CA GLY A 77 -0.05 -15.82 9.54
C GLY A 77 1.42 -15.57 9.21
N ASP A 78 1.82 -15.81 7.96
CA ASP A 78 3.17 -15.57 7.42
C ASP A 78 3.33 -14.18 6.76
N ARG A 79 2.32 -13.32 6.91
CA ARG A 79 2.24 -12.00 6.28
C ARG A 79 1.91 -10.92 7.31
N TYR A 80 2.10 -9.66 6.95
CA TYR A 80 1.92 -8.50 7.81
C TYR A 80 1.00 -7.46 7.15
N ALA A 81 0.06 -6.91 7.90
CA ALA A 81 -0.71 -5.73 7.54
C ALA A 81 -0.04 -4.49 8.15
N LEU A 82 -0.14 -3.36 7.45
CA LEU A 82 0.32 -2.07 7.97
C LEU A 82 -0.80 -1.38 8.74
N GLU A 83 -0.48 -0.95 9.94
CA GLU A 83 -1.33 -0.07 10.72
C GLU A 83 -0.80 1.36 10.60
N GLY A 84 -1.70 2.29 10.32
CA GLY A 84 -1.30 3.67 10.09
C GLY A 84 -2.46 4.61 9.94
N ASP A 85 -2.17 5.88 10.19
CA ASP A 85 -3.10 6.98 10.07
C ASP A 85 -2.99 7.61 8.68
N LEU A 86 -4.07 7.50 7.90
CA LEU A 86 -4.15 8.10 6.57
C LEU A 86 -4.08 9.63 6.68
N LEU A 87 -3.12 10.22 5.98
CA LEU A 87 -2.96 11.67 5.82
C LEU A 87 -3.85 12.13 4.66
N ARG A 88 -5.14 12.33 4.96
CA ARG A 88 -6.14 12.77 3.97
C ARG A 88 -5.82 14.16 3.42
N GLY A 89 -5.92 14.33 2.11
CA GLY A 89 -5.65 15.59 1.44
C GLY A 89 -4.17 15.95 1.41
N ASP A 90 -3.27 14.96 1.56
CA ASP A 90 -1.85 15.20 1.45
C ASP A 90 -1.50 15.72 0.04
N PRO A 91 -0.71 16.81 -0.07
CA PRO A 91 -0.41 17.45 -1.35
C PRO A 91 0.37 16.56 -2.33
N ARG A 92 0.93 15.44 -1.88
CA ARG A 92 1.60 14.44 -2.71
C ARG A 92 0.60 13.58 -3.50
N VAL A 93 -0.62 13.40 -3.02
CA VAL A 93 -1.64 12.58 -3.67
C VAL A 93 -1.96 13.12 -5.07
N GLY A 94 -2.06 12.22 -6.05
CA GLY A 94 -2.28 12.55 -7.46
C GLY A 94 -1.03 13.05 -8.19
N ARG A 95 0.13 13.13 -7.52
CA ARG A 95 1.41 13.54 -8.14
C ARG A 95 2.32 12.34 -8.38
N PRO A 96 3.28 12.44 -9.31
CA PRO A 96 4.35 11.47 -9.40
C PRO A 96 5.17 11.45 -8.12
N THR A 97 5.58 10.26 -7.68
CA THR A 97 6.47 10.14 -6.52
C THR A 97 7.82 10.82 -6.80
N PRO A 98 8.31 11.73 -5.93
CA PRO A 98 9.56 12.46 -6.15
C PRO A 98 10.80 11.58 -5.99
N SER A 99 10.64 10.44 -5.32
CA SER A 99 11.68 9.41 -5.19
C SER A 99 11.24 8.20 -6.00
N PRO A 100 11.70 8.05 -7.26
CA PRO A 100 11.54 6.83 -8.04
C PRO A 100 12.48 5.73 -7.53
N HIS A 101 12.89 5.78 -6.25
CA HIS A 101 13.53 4.66 -5.59
C HIS A 101 12.51 3.54 -5.53
N LEU A 102 12.45 2.80 -6.63
CA LEU A 102 12.14 1.40 -6.74
C LEU A 102 12.86 0.74 -5.56
N SER A 103 12.22 0.72 -4.41
CA SER A 103 12.52 -0.24 -3.37
C SER A 103 12.65 -1.55 -4.15
N ARG A 104 13.86 -2.10 -4.18
CA ARG A 104 14.27 -3.28 -4.97
C ARG A 104 13.50 -4.56 -4.63
N ASN A 105 12.37 -4.43 -3.92
CA ASN A 105 11.27 -5.36 -3.78
C ASN A 105 9.99 -4.52 -3.75
N PRO A 106 9.38 -4.15 -4.89
CA PRO A 106 7.96 -3.84 -4.90
C PRO A 106 7.26 -5.07 -4.30
N VAL A 107 6.36 -4.85 -3.33
CA VAL A 107 5.48 -5.93 -2.87
C VAL A 107 4.48 -6.15 -3.99
N THR A 108 4.92 -6.87 -5.01
CA THR A 108 4.14 -7.17 -6.20
C THR A 108 3.28 -8.39 -5.94
N TYR A 109 2.03 -8.31 -6.36
CA TYR A 109 1.15 -9.47 -6.41
C TYR A 109 1.76 -10.54 -7.33
N ILE A 110 1.93 -11.76 -6.82
CA ILE A 110 1.97 -12.97 -7.65
C ILE A 110 0.63 -13.67 -7.48
#